data_AF-A0A9N9AN71-F1
#
_entry.id   AF-A0A9N9AN71-F1
#
_cell.length_a   1.000
_cell.length_b   1.000
_cell.length_c   1.000
_cell.angle_alpha   90.00
_cell.angle_beta   90.00
_cell.angle_gamma   90.00
#
_symmetry.space_group_name_H-M   'P 1'
#
loop_
_entity.id
_entity.type
_entity.pdbx_description
1 polymer ?
#
loop_
_entity_poly.entity_id
_entity_poly.type
_entity_poly.pdbx_seq_one_letter_code
_entity_poly.pdbx_strand_id
1 'polypeptide(L)'
;PVNASIADPYPTIFEETYDGINKLDFLIFGDWGYQGSDSRQSVVASAMKTWADNNNTTFILSLGDNFYTSNSTDHEGVDSIYDPKWKTSWLDVYGGKLKEVVWYTVAGNHDWYTNVTAEVDYFWDVDQRFFLPSLYYVRTLTFGSKKIKVSFIHIDTDPLYYPYDNLTNIDNLKATLLELGLNTPEAIELKINWIEQQLIKVQDSKWIFVVGHHPLILGNCSSIYYMYRLPLLFEKYNVSAYFAGHVHKLEYLKINSTSHVAYFTTGAGSKTQFEGCDGPSWFMPGGGDEGTRGFLHVWIQEDGEKMGFEFINSTTADKQPVSVYQGSLNTRKIVGDSNNSITNTPSGTLLIIAAVLIFCNIFNIML
;
A
#
# COMPACT_ATOMS: atom_id res chain seq x y z
N PRO A 1 19.65 -10.13 4.99
CA PRO A 1 20.15 -11.24 5.82
C PRO A 1 19.29 -11.33 7.08
N VAL A 2 18.99 -12.54 7.56
CA VAL A 2 18.09 -12.82 8.70
C VAL A 2 18.51 -12.12 10.01
N ASN A 3 19.71 -11.54 10.07
CA ASN A 3 20.25 -10.83 11.25
C ASN A 3 20.43 -9.30 11.05
N ALA A 4 19.90 -8.72 9.97
CA ALA A 4 19.87 -7.26 9.82
C ALA A 4 18.64 -6.71 10.56
N SER A 5 18.72 -5.45 11.05
CA SER A 5 17.55 -4.79 11.61
C SER A 5 16.40 -4.83 10.60
N ILE A 6 15.17 -5.12 11.04
CA ILE A 6 14.00 -5.14 10.16
C ILE A 6 13.71 -3.76 9.53
N ALA A 7 14.20 -2.70 10.16
CA ALA A 7 14.12 -1.33 9.65
C ALA A 7 15.13 -1.07 8.53
N ASP A 8 16.19 -1.87 8.43
CA ASP A 8 17.09 -1.80 7.29
C ASP A 8 16.42 -2.42 6.07
N PRO A 9 16.40 -1.71 4.93
CA PRO A 9 15.80 -2.26 3.74
C PRO A 9 16.46 -3.55 3.29
N TYR A 10 15.66 -4.50 2.82
CA TYR A 10 16.19 -5.76 2.31
C TYR A 10 17.19 -5.48 1.17
N PRO A 11 18.40 -6.07 1.19
CA PRO A 11 19.50 -5.60 0.35
C PRO A 11 19.38 -5.98 -1.13
N THR A 12 18.53 -6.94 -1.46
CA THR A 12 18.37 -7.45 -2.83
C THR A 12 16.94 -7.32 -3.31
N ILE A 13 16.78 -7.08 -4.61
CA ILE A 13 15.47 -7.13 -5.26
C ILE A 13 15.02 -8.60 -5.32
N PHE A 14 13.79 -8.87 -4.93
CA PHE A 14 13.16 -10.17 -5.18
C PHE A 14 12.68 -10.22 -6.64
N GLU A 15 13.20 -11.17 -7.41
CA GLU A 15 12.85 -11.33 -8.82
C GLU A 15 11.89 -12.51 -9.02
N GLU A 16 10.78 -12.26 -9.70
CA GLU A 16 9.73 -13.24 -9.97
C GLU A 16 9.51 -13.39 -11.48
N THR A 17 9.07 -14.56 -11.91
CA THR A 17 8.76 -14.83 -13.34
C THR A 17 7.49 -15.65 -13.46
N TYR A 18 6.53 -15.15 -14.25
CA TYR A 18 5.22 -15.75 -14.47
C TYR A 18 5.03 -16.09 -15.97
N ASP A 19 5.62 -17.21 -16.40
CA ASP A 19 5.73 -17.59 -17.81
C ASP A 19 4.49 -18.28 -18.41
N GLY A 20 3.43 -18.46 -17.62
CA GLY A 20 2.19 -19.14 -18.04
C GLY A 20 0.96 -18.26 -18.05
N ILE A 21 1.08 -16.96 -17.76
CA ILE A 21 -0.06 -16.04 -17.66
C ILE A 21 -0.01 -14.99 -18.76
N ASN A 22 -1.14 -14.74 -19.42
CA ASN A 22 -1.32 -13.66 -20.38
C ASN A 22 -1.97 -12.41 -19.74
N LYS A 23 -2.23 -12.45 -18.44
CA LYS A 23 -2.79 -11.35 -17.66
C LYS A 23 -2.22 -11.46 -16.26
N LEU A 24 -1.62 -10.39 -15.78
CA LEU A 24 -1.30 -10.26 -14.35
C LEU A 24 -2.58 -9.83 -13.64
N ASP A 25 -3.00 -10.58 -12.62
CA ASP A 25 -4.27 -10.38 -11.91
C ASP A 25 -4.00 -10.42 -10.42
N PHE A 26 -4.39 -9.39 -9.68
CA PHE A 26 -4.12 -9.31 -8.24
C PHE A 26 -5.17 -8.50 -7.48
N LEU A 27 -5.29 -8.82 -6.20
CA LEU A 27 -6.17 -8.11 -5.27
C LEU A 27 -5.35 -7.24 -4.33
N ILE A 28 -5.92 -6.13 -3.87
CA ILE A 28 -5.27 -5.15 -3.01
C ILE A 28 -6.27 -4.73 -1.92
N PHE A 29 -5.87 -4.79 -0.67
CA PHE A 29 -6.65 -4.31 0.47
C PHE A 29 -5.78 -4.13 1.72
N GLY A 30 -6.21 -3.28 2.65
CA GLY A 30 -5.57 -3.08 3.95
C GLY A 30 -6.59 -3.16 5.08
N ASP A 31 -6.08 -3.04 6.30
CA ASP A 31 -6.92 -2.76 7.49
C ASP A 31 -7.94 -3.87 7.73
N TRP A 32 -7.46 -5.11 7.69
CA TRP A 32 -8.30 -6.30 7.60
C TRP A 32 -8.33 -7.14 8.87
N GLY A 33 -7.33 -7.04 9.75
CA GLY A 33 -7.05 -7.95 10.87
C GLY A 33 -8.03 -8.02 12.04
N TYR A 34 -9.32 -7.76 11.83
CA TYR A 34 -10.29 -7.56 12.90
C TYR A 34 -10.84 -8.86 13.51
N GLN A 35 -10.76 -8.98 14.82
CA GLN A 35 -11.20 -10.17 15.58
C GLN A 35 -12.61 -10.11 16.18
N GLY A 36 -13.42 -9.10 15.84
CA GLY A 36 -14.73 -8.98 16.46
C GLY A 36 -15.77 -9.97 15.95
N SER A 37 -16.83 -10.13 16.73
CA SER A 37 -17.91 -11.08 16.47
C SER A 37 -18.87 -10.68 15.33
N ASP A 38 -18.71 -9.50 14.74
CA ASP A 38 -19.67 -8.89 13.79
C ASP A 38 -19.46 -9.35 12.33
N SER A 39 -18.62 -10.37 12.09
CA SER A 39 -18.35 -11.00 10.79
C SER A 39 -17.78 -10.10 9.69
N ARG A 40 -17.49 -8.82 9.98
CA ARG A 40 -17.16 -7.80 8.97
C ARG A 40 -16.00 -8.19 8.07
N GLN A 41 -14.90 -8.67 8.65
CA GLN A 41 -13.75 -9.17 7.91
C GLN A 41 -14.13 -10.40 7.05
N SER A 42 -14.85 -11.35 7.62
CA SER A 42 -15.24 -12.60 6.94
C SER A 42 -16.12 -12.35 5.72
N VAL A 43 -16.94 -11.29 5.73
CA VAL A 43 -17.72 -10.87 4.54
C VAL A 43 -16.80 -10.45 3.40
N VAL A 44 -15.79 -9.62 3.69
CA VAL A 44 -14.78 -9.20 2.70
C VAL A 44 -13.99 -10.41 2.20
N ALA A 45 -13.56 -11.29 3.10
CA ALA A 45 -12.82 -12.51 2.77
C ALA A 45 -13.61 -13.43 1.81
N SER A 46 -14.92 -13.61 2.04
CA SER A 46 -15.79 -14.41 1.17
C SER A 46 -15.91 -13.81 -0.24
N ALA A 47 -16.03 -12.48 -0.32
CA ALA A 47 -16.06 -11.74 -1.58
C ALA A 47 -14.73 -11.86 -2.34
N MET A 48 -13.61 -11.65 -1.66
CA MET A 48 -12.27 -11.82 -2.20
C MET A 48 -12.04 -13.24 -2.71
N LYS A 49 -12.48 -14.26 -1.95
CA LYS A 49 -12.35 -15.66 -2.35
C LYS A 49 -13.05 -15.90 -3.69
N THR A 50 -14.30 -15.42 -3.81
CA THR A 50 -15.08 -15.53 -5.04
C THR A 50 -14.37 -14.86 -6.22
N TRP A 51 -13.84 -13.64 -6.02
CA TRP A 51 -13.09 -12.93 -7.06
C TRP A 51 -11.80 -13.65 -7.45
N ALA A 52 -11.02 -14.10 -6.47
CA ALA A 52 -9.73 -14.73 -6.67
C ALA A 52 -9.86 -16.08 -7.40
N ASP A 53 -10.86 -16.89 -7.02
CA ASP A 53 -11.15 -18.16 -7.68
C ASP A 53 -11.58 -17.93 -9.15
N ASN A 54 -12.42 -16.92 -9.41
CA ASN A 54 -12.96 -16.65 -10.76
C ASN A 54 -11.95 -15.99 -11.72
N ASN A 55 -11.03 -15.17 -11.20
CA ASN A 55 -10.07 -14.43 -12.02
C ASN A 55 -8.69 -15.07 -12.06
N ASN A 56 -8.49 -16.17 -11.33
CA ASN A 56 -7.19 -16.81 -11.11
C ASN A 56 -6.15 -15.78 -10.64
N THR A 57 -6.47 -15.08 -9.55
CA THR A 57 -5.60 -14.11 -8.90
C THR A 57 -4.21 -14.71 -8.65
N THR A 58 -3.18 -13.91 -8.95
CA THR A 58 -1.77 -14.30 -8.92
C THR A 58 -1.17 -14.10 -7.53
N PHE A 59 -1.46 -12.95 -6.91
CA PHE A 59 -1.02 -12.58 -5.57
C PHE A 59 -1.97 -11.54 -4.95
N ILE A 60 -1.75 -11.23 -3.68
CA ILE A 60 -2.46 -10.21 -2.93
C ILE A 60 -1.47 -9.15 -2.45
N LEU A 61 -1.88 -7.89 -2.44
CA LEU A 61 -1.18 -6.81 -1.75
C LEU A 61 -1.91 -6.50 -0.45
N SER A 62 -1.24 -6.72 0.68
CA SER A 62 -1.71 -6.30 2.00
C SER A 62 -1.13 -4.94 2.34
N LEU A 63 -1.98 -3.96 2.62
CA LEU A 63 -1.59 -2.56 2.81
C LEU A 63 -1.37 -2.16 4.28
N GLY A 64 -1.06 -3.12 5.16
CA GLY A 64 -0.82 -2.88 6.57
C GLY A 64 -2.07 -2.82 7.43
N ASP A 65 -1.84 -2.65 8.73
CA ASP A 65 -2.79 -2.95 9.79
C ASP A 65 -3.34 -4.37 9.62
N ASN A 66 -2.39 -5.31 9.59
CA ASN A 66 -2.61 -6.72 9.37
C ASN A 66 -3.35 -7.36 10.54
N PHE A 67 -3.15 -6.81 11.75
CA PHE A 67 -3.80 -7.32 12.96
C PHE A 67 -4.35 -6.17 13.82
N TYR A 68 -5.55 -6.40 14.34
CA TYR A 68 -6.19 -5.54 15.33
C TYR A 68 -6.63 -6.36 16.55
N THR A 69 -7.02 -5.67 17.61
CA THR A 69 -7.71 -6.28 18.75
C THR A 69 -9.20 -6.51 18.47
N SER A 70 -9.84 -7.26 19.37
CA SER A 70 -11.30 -7.40 19.41
C SER A 70 -12.02 -6.18 20.00
N ASN A 71 -11.33 -5.29 20.73
CA ASN A 71 -11.93 -4.22 21.54
C ASN A 71 -11.52 -2.82 21.03
N SER A 72 -12.46 -1.88 20.98
CA SER A 72 -12.28 -0.58 20.28
C SER A 72 -11.27 0.40 20.88
N THR A 73 -10.66 0.09 22.03
CA THR A 73 -9.77 1.03 22.75
C THR A 73 -8.31 0.63 22.73
N ASP A 74 -7.97 -0.48 22.07
CA ASP A 74 -6.62 -1.00 22.06
C ASP A 74 -6.17 -1.30 20.64
N HIS A 75 -4.91 -0.99 20.37
CA HIS A 75 -4.30 -1.01 19.07
C HIS A 75 -3.18 -2.05 19.05
N GLU A 76 -3.51 -3.34 19.09
CA GLU A 76 -2.49 -4.40 19.16
C GLU A 76 -2.40 -5.20 17.86
N GLY A 77 -1.18 -5.27 17.34
CA GLY A 77 -0.77 -6.23 16.31
C GLY A 77 -0.58 -7.62 16.90
N VAL A 78 0.33 -8.40 16.33
CA VAL A 78 0.78 -9.69 16.92
C VAL A 78 1.87 -9.48 17.96
N ASP A 79 1.91 -10.33 18.99
CA ASP A 79 2.97 -10.30 20.01
C ASP A 79 4.20 -11.17 19.63
N SER A 80 4.00 -12.18 18.80
CA SER A 80 4.98 -13.21 18.46
C SER A 80 4.55 -14.03 17.24
N ILE A 81 5.45 -14.86 16.73
CA ILE A 81 5.15 -15.82 15.65
C ILE A 81 4.15 -16.93 16.08
N TYR A 82 3.85 -17.03 17.38
CA TYR A 82 2.91 -18.01 17.94
C TYR A 82 1.57 -17.38 18.34
N ASP A 83 1.38 -16.08 18.11
CA ASP A 83 0.14 -15.39 18.46
C ASP A 83 -1.06 -16.06 17.77
N PRO A 84 -2.13 -16.44 18.51
CA PRO A 84 -3.35 -16.97 17.91
C PRO A 84 -3.95 -16.12 16.79
N LYS A 85 -3.67 -14.79 16.71
CA LYS A 85 -4.21 -13.93 15.63
C LYS A 85 -3.82 -14.40 14.24
N TRP A 86 -2.65 -15.02 14.06
CA TRP A 86 -2.27 -15.64 12.79
C TRP A 86 -3.34 -16.60 12.27
N LYS A 87 -3.91 -17.39 13.18
CA LYS A 87 -4.96 -18.33 12.84
C LYS A 87 -6.32 -17.64 12.72
N THR A 88 -6.74 -16.92 13.76
CA THR A 88 -8.10 -16.38 13.88
C THR A 88 -8.39 -15.21 12.95
N SER A 89 -7.36 -14.45 12.55
CA SER A 89 -7.51 -13.30 11.65
C SER A 89 -7.03 -13.58 10.22
N TRP A 90 -6.21 -14.61 9.97
CA TRP A 90 -5.68 -14.86 8.63
C TRP A 90 -5.94 -16.29 8.13
N LEU A 91 -5.33 -17.31 8.73
CA LEU A 91 -5.35 -18.67 8.18
C LEU A 91 -6.75 -19.29 8.11
N ASP A 92 -7.60 -19.07 9.13
CA ASP A 92 -8.95 -19.63 9.16
C ASP A 92 -9.97 -18.75 8.41
N VAL A 93 -9.61 -17.50 8.08
CA VAL A 93 -10.51 -16.52 7.45
C VAL A 93 -10.42 -16.57 5.92
N TYR A 94 -9.20 -16.66 5.37
CA TYR A 94 -8.97 -16.53 3.92
C TYR A 94 -8.73 -17.88 3.24
N GLY A 95 -9.81 -18.52 2.80
CA GLY A 95 -9.78 -19.80 2.08
C GLY A 95 -9.72 -19.70 0.55
N GLY A 96 -9.87 -20.85 -0.14
CA GLY A 96 -9.87 -20.93 -1.62
C GLY A 96 -8.54 -20.54 -2.25
N LYS A 97 -8.55 -19.80 -3.38
CA LYS A 97 -7.33 -19.28 -4.00
C LYS A 97 -6.52 -18.38 -3.06
N LEU A 98 -7.15 -17.69 -2.11
CA LEU A 98 -6.47 -16.76 -1.19
C LEU A 98 -5.44 -17.45 -0.28
N LYS A 99 -5.66 -18.74 0.07
CA LYS A 99 -4.67 -19.52 0.84
C LYS A 99 -3.53 -20.09 -0.03
N GLU A 100 -3.64 -20.02 -1.36
CA GLU A 100 -2.62 -20.58 -2.26
C GLU A 100 -1.62 -19.54 -2.72
N VAL A 101 -2.03 -18.28 -2.78
CA VAL A 101 -1.23 -17.17 -3.30
C VAL A 101 -0.44 -16.45 -2.21
N VAL A 102 0.62 -15.77 -2.63
CA VAL A 102 1.44 -14.93 -1.74
C VAL A 102 0.73 -13.61 -1.46
N TRP A 103 0.85 -13.14 -0.24
CA TRP A 103 0.41 -11.85 0.26
C TRP A 103 1.65 -10.98 0.44
N TYR A 104 1.88 -10.06 -0.49
CA TYR A 104 2.93 -9.06 -0.38
C TYR A 104 2.48 -7.96 0.56
N THR A 105 3.09 -7.91 1.72
CA THR A 105 2.61 -7.14 2.87
C THR A 105 3.50 -5.94 3.15
N VAL A 106 2.90 -4.85 3.64
CA VAL A 106 3.56 -3.80 4.42
C VAL A 106 2.98 -3.81 5.83
N ALA A 107 3.71 -3.27 6.81
CA ALA A 107 3.18 -3.01 8.14
C ALA A 107 2.40 -1.69 8.14
N GLY A 108 1.38 -1.61 9.00
CA GLY A 108 0.70 -0.38 9.37
C GLY A 108 0.92 -0.03 10.83
N ASN A 109 0.32 1.08 11.27
CA ASN A 109 0.57 1.62 12.60
C ASN A 109 0.10 0.67 13.71
N HIS A 110 -0.96 -0.11 13.48
CA HIS A 110 -1.42 -1.11 14.43
C HIS A 110 -0.43 -2.24 14.66
N ASP A 111 0.28 -2.64 13.61
CA ASP A 111 1.29 -3.69 13.67
C ASP A 111 2.51 -3.22 14.49
N TRP A 112 2.82 -1.92 14.42
CA TRP A 112 3.91 -1.26 15.14
C TRP A 112 3.66 -1.01 16.64
N TYR A 113 2.40 -0.96 17.07
CA TYR A 113 2.06 -0.73 18.48
C TYR A 113 2.31 -1.95 19.39
N THR A 114 2.64 -3.11 18.79
CA THR A 114 3.01 -4.33 19.52
C THR A 114 4.39 -4.81 19.09
N ASN A 115 4.48 -5.87 18.29
CA ASN A 115 5.75 -6.47 17.90
C ASN A 115 5.79 -6.68 16.38
N VAL A 116 6.03 -5.60 15.63
CA VAL A 116 6.15 -5.67 14.16
C VAL A 116 7.28 -6.61 13.69
N THR A 117 8.30 -6.84 14.53
CA THR A 117 9.35 -7.84 14.26
C THR A 117 8.77 -9.25 14.15
N ALA A 118 7.73 -9.58 14.93
CA ALA A 118 7.08 -10.88 14.84
C ALA A 118 6.45 -11.15 13.48
N GLU A 119 5.99 -10.12 12.76
CA GLU A 119 5.47 -10.29 11.39
C GLU A 119 6.58 -10.61 10.39
N VAL A 120 7.75 -9.97 10.55
CA VAL A 120 8.94 -10.27 9.73
C VAL A 120 9.48 -11.67 10.05
N ASP A 121 9.56 -12.03 11.32
CA ASP A 121 9.99 -13.36 11.75
C ASP A 121 9.02 -14.44 11.28
N TYR A 122 7.71 -14.18 11.28
CA TYR A 122 6.71 -15.12 10.79
C TYR A 122 6.90 -15.46 9.30
N PHE A 123 7.25 -14.46 8.47
CA PHE A 123 7.62 -14.69 7.08
C PHE A 123 8.82 -15.66 6.96
N TRP A 124 9.88 -15.43 7.75
CA TRP A 124 11.13 -16.19 7.64
C TRP A 124 11.01 -17.60 8.21
N ASP A 125 10.30 -17.75 9.33
CA ASP A 125 10.34 -18.95 10.15
C ASP A 125 9.08 -19.82 10.04
N VAL A 126 7.94 -19.25 9.62
CA VAL A 126 6.65 -19.94 9.67
C VAL A 126 5.99 -20.11 8.30
N ASP A 127 5.63 -19.02 7.63
CA ASP A 127 4.89 -19.09 6.36
C ASP A 127 5.23 -17.95 5.40
N GLN A 128 5.98 -18.30 4.34
CA GLN A 128 6.43 -17.36 3.32
C GLN A 128 5.31 -16.79 2.44
N ARG A 129 4.06 -17.27 2.57
CA ARG A 129 2.91 -16.62 1.95
C ARG A 129 2.60 -15.27 2.58
N PHE A 130 2.92 -15.05 3.86
CA PHE A 130 2.88 -13.72 4.46
C PHE A 130 4.20 -13.02 4.17
N PHE A 131 4.32 -12.41 2.99
CA PHE A 131 5.61 -11.93 2.48
C PHE A 131 5.94 -10.55 3.04
N LEU A 132 6.73 -10.52 4.12
CA LEU A 132 7.28 -9.33 4.76
C LEU A 132 8.74 -9.58 5.18
N PRO A 133 9.70 -9.59 4.24
CA PRO A 133 11.11 -9.93 4.53
C PRO A 133 11.85 -8.88 5.37
N SER A 134 11.34 -7.64 5.37
CA SER A 134 11.78 -6.48 6.14
C SER A 134 10.73 -5.37 5.94
N LEU A 135 10.81 -4.29 6.71
CA LEU A 135 9.88 -3.15 6.59
C LEU A 135 10.00 -2.39 5.25
N TYR A 136 11.13 -2.55 4.53
CA TYR A 136 11.34 -1.95 3.21
C TYR A 136 11.91 -2.97 2.23
N TYR A 137 11.20 -3.28 1.15
CA TYR A 137 11.71 -4.25 0.16
C TYR A 137 11.21 -3.95 -1.25
N VAL A 138 11.91 -4.50 -2.24
CA VAL A 138 11.58 -4.34 -3.66
C VAL A 138 11.35 -5.70 -4.26
N ARG A 139 10.26 -5.83 -5.01
CA ARG A 139 10.04 -6.95 -5.92
C ARG A 139 9.94 -6.46 -7.36
N THR A 140 10.49 -7.24 -8.26
CA THR A 140 10.28 -7.06 -9.70
C THR A 140 9.82 -8.37 -10.27
N LEU A 141 8.80 -8.32 -11.11
CA LEU A 141 8.28 -9.50 -11.78
C LEU A 141 8.29 -9.29 -13.29
N THR A 142 8.44 -10.39 -14.02
CA THR A 142 8.17 -10.44 -15.46
C THR A 142 7.03 -11.42 -15.72
N PHE A 143 6.12 -11.08 -16.63
CA PHE A 143 5.01 -11.96 -17.00
C PHE A 143 4.72 -11.97 -18.50
N GLY A 144 4.08 -13.05 -18.96
CA GLY A 144 3.62 -13.23 -20.33
C GLY A 144 4.74 -13.44 -21.35
N SER A 145 4.34 -13.76 -22.58
CA SER A 145 5.27 -14.05 -23.68
C SER A 145 6.18 -12.86 -24.03
N LYS A 146 5.70 -11.64 -23.76
CA LYS A 146 6.42 -10.37 -23.97
C LYS A 146 7.34 -9.98 -22.81
N LYS A 147 7.39 -10.76 -21.73
CA LYS A 147 8.24 -10.52 -20.55
C LYS A 147 8.04 -9.11 -19.98
N ILE A 148 6.78 -8.71 -19.80
CA ILE A 148 6.44 -7.39 -19.29
C ILE A 148 6.97 -7.25 -17.85
N LYS A 149 7.88 -6.30 -17.62
CA LYS A 149 8.48 -6.03 -16.31
C LYS A 149 7.64 -5.06 -15.49
N VAL A 150 7.29 -5.47 -14.27
CA VAL A 150 6.54 -4.68 -13.28
C VAL A 150 7.35 -4.64 -11.99
N SER A 151 7.52 -3.45 -11.43
CA SER A 151 8.24 -3.24 -10.18
C SER A 151 7.32 -2.74 -9.08
N PHE A 152 7.51 -3.25 -7.87
CA PHE A 152 6.82 -2.81 -6.67
C PHE A 152 7.84 -2.49 -5.58
N ILE A 153 7.76 -1.28 -5.04
CA ILE A 153 8.58 -0.81 -3.93
C ILE A 153 7.69 -0.73 -2.69
N HIS A 154 7.97 -1.55 -1.69
CA HIS A 154 7.23 -1.63 -0.43
C HIS A 154 7.96 -0.77 0.58
N ILE A 155 7.24 0.19 1.15
CA ILE A 155 7.79 1.18 2.05
C ILE A 155 7.01 1.15 3.36
N ASP A 156 7.76 1.25 4.45
CA ASP A 156 7.18 1.57 5.74
C ASP A 156 7.05 3.09 5.89
N THR A 157 5.81 3.49 6.15
CA THR A 157 5.39 4.89 6.25
C THR A 157 5.32 5.39 7.68
N ASP A 158 5.33 4.51 8.69
CA ASP A 158 5.16 4.87 10.10
C ASP A 158 6.23 5.86 10.59
N PRO A 159 7.53 5.67 10.29
CA PRO A 159 8.54 6.63 10.72
C PRO A 159 8.41 8.02 10.07
N LEU A 160 7.76 8.10 8.90
CA LEU A 160 7.53 9.37 8.19
C LEU A 160 6.26 10.07 8.69
N TYR A 161 5.25 9.30 9.08
CA TYR A 161 3.94 9.78 9.55
C TYR A 161 3.93 10.06 11.05
N TYR A 162 4.75 9.36 11.83
CA TYR A 162 4.84 9.46 13.28
C TYR A 162 6.29 9.73 13.74
N PRO A 163 6.84 10.91 13.44
CA PRO A 163 8.21 11.21 13.84
C PRO A 163 8.33 11.22 15.37
N TYR A 164 9.44 10.64 15.84
CA TYR A 164 9.67 10.34 17.26
C TYR A 164 9.44 11.51 18.22
N ASP A 165 9.90 12.72 17.84
CA ASP A 165 9.80 13.92 18.68
C ASP A 165 8.36 14.43 18.85
N ASN A 166 7.45 14.06 17.95
CA ASN A 166 6.05 14.48 17.98
C ASN A 166 5.13 13.47 18.66
N LEU A 167 5.64 12.29 19.04
CA LEU A 167 4.87 11.26 19.73
C LEU A 167 4.82 11.53 21.23
N THR A 168 3.64 11.87 21.73
CA THR A 168 3.41 12.21 23.15
C THR A 168 2.53 11.22 23.91
N ASN A 169 1.79 10.33 23.24
CA ASN A 169 0.83 9.40 23.88
C ASN A 169 0.75 8.01 23.19
N ILE A 170 1.85 7.54 22.59
CA ILE A 170 1.90 6.23 21.93
C ILE A 170 3.22 5.54 22.33
N ASP A 171 3.29 5.10 23.59
CA ASP A 171 4.55 4.67 24.21
C ASP A 171 5.19 3.48 23.50
N ASN A 172 4.39 2.50 23.05
CA ASN A 172 4.93 1.34 22.34
C ASN A 172 5.49 1.71 20.97
N LEU A 173 4.76 2.45 20.14
CA LEU A 173 5.26 2.95 18.84
C LEU A 173 6.58 3.70 19.02
N LYS A 174 6.61 4.59 20.01
CA LYS A 174 7.77 5.42 20.31
C LYS A 174 8.96 4.58 20.77
N ALA A 175 8.72 3.57 21.60
CA ALA A 175 9.75 2.61 22.03
C ALA A 175 10.30 1.81 20.84
N THR A 176 9.44 1.29 19.97
CA THR A 176 9.84 0.55 18.76
C THR A 176 10.66 1.42 17.81
N LEU A 177 10.26 2.68 17.60
CA LEU A 177 11.04 3.63 16.79
C LEU A 177 12.45 3.87 17.37
N LEU A 178 12.57 3.97 18.70
CA LEU A 178 13.86 4.11 19.36
C LEU A 178 14.71 2.83 19.23
N GLU A 179 14.11 1.66 19.45
CA GLU A 179 14.78 0.36 19.35
C GLU A 179 15.34 0.10 17.94
N LEU A 180 14.56 0.46 16.91
CA LEU A 180 14.94 0.30 15.51
C LEU A 180 15.82 1.44 14.97
N GLY A 181 16.17 2.43 15.81
CA GLY A 181 17.04 3.55 15.43
C GLY A 181 16.41 4.51 14.42
N LEU A 182 15.08 4.64 14.43
CA LEU A 182 14.28 5.50 13.53
C LEU A 182 13.84 6.79 14.22
N ASN A 183 14.49 7.13 15.33
CA ASN A 183 14.13 8.24 16.21
C ASN A 183 14.85 9.56 15.89
N THR A 184 15.47 9.69 14.71
CA THR A 184 16.22 10.89 14.30
C THR A 184 15.85 11.31 12.88
N PRO A 185 15.88 12.62 12.56
CA PRO A 185 15.68 13.09 11.18
C PRO A 185 16.65 12.43 10.19
N GLU A 186 17.90 12.20 10.57
CA GLU A 186 18.90 11.54 9.72
C GLU A 186 18.50 10.10 9.36
N ALA A 187 17.92 9.36 10.30
CA ALA A 187 17.42 8.01 10.03
C ALA A 187 16.26 8.05 9.02
N ILE A 188 15.35 9.01 9.14
CA ILE A 188 14.24 9.20 8.19
C ILE A 188 14.77 9.59 6.80
N GLU A 189 15.74 10.49 6.74
CA GLU A 189 16.40 10.89 5.49
C GLU A 189 17.06 9.70 4.77
N LEU A 190 17.67 8.77 5.50
CA LEU A 190 18.22 7.54 4.91
C LEU A 190 17.14 6.68 4.25
N LYS A 191 15.92 6.61 4.83
CA LYS A 191 14.81 5.86 4.22
C LYS A 191 14.29 6.56 2.97
N ILE A 192 14.11 7.88 3.01
CA ILE A 192 13.67 8.64 1.83
C ILE A 192 14.71 8.55 0.69
N ASN A 193 16.00 8.66 1.02
CA ASN A 193 17.07 8.47 0.04
C ASN A 193 17.06 7.05 -0.51
N TRP A 194 16.85 6.03 0.32
CA TRP A 194 16.73 4.65 -0.17
C TRP A 194 15.56 4.47 -1.15
N ILE A 195 14.40 5.07 -0.87
CA ILE A 195 13.22 5.04 -1.77
C ILE A 195 13.59 5.65 -3.12
N GLU A 196 14.22 6.84 -3.13
CA GLU A 196 14.70 7.49 -4.35
C GLU A 196 15.69 6.59 -5.13
N GLN A 197 16.63 5.95 -4.45
CA GLN A 197 17.58 5.04 -5.10
C GLN A 197 16.88 3.82 -5.73
N GLN A 198 15.84 3.26 -5.09
CA GLN A 198 15.12 2.14 -5.70
C GLN A 198 14.30 2.59 -6.90
N LEU A 199 13.68 3.78 -6.82
CA LEU A 199 12.98 4.39 -7.96
C LEU A 199 13.91 4.56 -9.16
N ILE A 200 15.16 5.00 -8.96
CA ILE A 200 16.17 5.10 -10.02
C ILE A 200 16.49 3.72 -10.62
N LYS A 201 16.66 2.69 -9.80
CA LYS A 201 17.07 1.35 -10.25
C LYS A 201 16.03 0.64 -11.12
N VAL A 202 14.74 0.88 -10.87
CA VAL A 202 13.65 0.17 -11.56
C VAL A 202 13.06 0.92 -12.77
N GLN A 203 13.74 1.95 -13.26
CA GLN A 203 13.25 2.79 -14.37
C GLN A 203 13.02 2.06 -15.69
N ASP A 204 13.62 0.87 -15.87
CA ASP A 204 13.41 -0.02 -17.01
C ASP A 204 12.07 -0.77 -16.95
N SER A 205 11.31 -0.65 -15.86
CA SER A 205 10.02 -1.30 -15.70
C SER A 205 8.91 -0.56 -16.43
N LYS A 206 8.02 -1.35 -17.03
CA LYS A 206 6.82 -0.84 -17.71
C LYS A 206 5.81 -0.28 -16.73
N TRP A 207 5.78 -0.83 -15.52
CA TRP A 207 4.97 -0.33 -14.41
C TRP A 207 5.84 -0.21 -13.17
N ILE A 208 5.73 0.92 -12.47
CA ILE A 208 6.34 1.10 -11.15
C ILE A 208 5.22 1.44 -10.17
N PHE A 209 5.07 0.58 -9.18
CA PHE A 209 4.11 0.76 -8.11
C PHE A 209 4.85 0.96 -6.79
N VAL A 210 4.30 1.83 -5.95
CA VAL A 210 4.75 1.97 -4.56
C VAL A 210 3.63 1.55 -3.64
N VAL A 211 3.95 0.78 -2.62
CA VAL A 211 3.01 0.20 -1.66
C VAL A 211 3.42 0.66 -0.27
N GLY A 212 2.51 1.30 0.46
CA GLY A 212 2.72 1.73 1.84
C GLY A 212 1.40 1.68 2.61
N HIS A 213 1.43 2.02 3.90
CA HIS A 213 0.21 2.00 4.72
C HIS A 213 -0.55 3.32 4.67
N HIS A 214 0.13 4.45 4.91
CA HIS A 214 -0.55 5.75 5.04
C HIS A 214 -0.87 6.39 3.67
N PRO A 215 -2.09 6.95 3.46
CA PRO A 215 -2.48 7.52 2.18
C PRO A 215 -1.80 8.86 1.89
N LEU A 216 -1.58 9.10 0.60
CA LEU A 216 -0.99 10.34 0.07
C LEU A 216 -2.00 11.19 -0.73
N ILE A 217 -3.29 10.92 -0.55
CA ILE A 217 -4.34 11.70 -1.22
C ILE A 217 -4.31 13.15 -0.73
N LEU A 218 -4.41 14.07 -1.69
CA LEU A 218 -4.10 15.49 -1.55
C LEU A 218 -5.03 16.20 -0.56
N GLY A 219 -4.48 16.57 0.59
CA GLY A 219 -5.11 17.34 1.68
C GLY A 219 -4.27 17.22 2.96
N ASN A 220 -4.91 16.90 4.09
CA ASN A 220 -4.20 16.76 5.37
C ASN A 220 -3.24 15.56 5.38
N CYS A 221 -3.60 14.42 4.77
CA CYS A 221 -2.80 13.20 4.91
C CYS A 221 -1.41 13.27 4.24
N SER A 222 -1.30 13.84 3.05
CA SER A 222 -0.02 13.96 2.36
C SER A 222 0.87 15.07 2.90
N SER A 223 0.34 15.98 3.72
CA SER A 223 1.10 17.10 4.31
C SER A 223 1.65 16.80 5.71
N ILE A 224 1.37 15.60 6.25
CA ILE A 224 1.82 15.18 7.58
C ILE A 224 3.34 14.93 7.59
N TYR A 225 4.03 15.69 8.45
CA TYR A 225 5.46 15.56 8.74
C TYR A 225 6.36 15.33 7.52
N TYR A 226 6.89 14.12 7.33
CA TYR A 226 7.81 13.80 6.23
C TYR A 226 7.10 13.22 4.99
N MET A 227 5.80 12.92 5.08
CA MET A 227 5.03 12.27 4.01
C MET A 227 4.98 13.11 2.72
N TYR A 228 5.00 14.44 2.82
CA TYR A 228 4.95 15.34 1.65
C TYR A 228 6.11 15.13 0.68
N ARG A 229 7.21 14.50 1.12
CA ARG A 229 8.36 14.19 0.28
C ARG A 229 8.10 13.04 -0.69
N LEU A 230 7.20 12.12 -0.36
CA LEU A 230 6.92 10.93 -1.18
C LEU A 230 6.26 11.30 -2.52
N PRO A 231 5.18 12.11 -2.58
CA PRO A 231 4.61 12.54 -3.86
C PRO A 231 5.64 13.23 -4.78
N LEU A 232 6.55 14.03 -4.21
CA LEU A 232 7.60 14.70 -4.99
C LEU A 232 8.54 13.70 -5.69
N LEU A 233 8.91 12.63 -5.00
CA LEU A 233 9.71 11.55 -5.59
C LEU A 233 8.91 10.77 -6.64
N PHE A 234 7.65 10.48 -6.34
CA PHE A 234 6.81 9.67 -7.24
C PHE A 234 6.57 10.38 -8.57
N GLU A 235 6.33 11.69 -8.54
CA GLU A 235 6.25 12.53 -9.73
C GLU A 235 7.60 12.62 -10.46
N LYS A 236 8.71 12.81 -9.73
CA LYS A 236 10.05 12.92 -10.34
C LYS A 236 10.44 11.66 -11.11
N TYR A 237 10.04 10.49 -10.63
CA TYR A 237 10.45 9.19 -11.19
C TYR A 237 9.37 8.46 -11.98
N ASN A 238 8.28 9.15 -12.31
CA ASN A 238 7.19 8.65 -13.15
C ASN A 238 6.49 7.40 -12.59
N VAL A 239 6.24 7.36 -11.27
CA VAL A 239 5.54 6.25 -10.61
C VAL A 239 4.13 6.12 -11.21
N SER A 240 3.73 4.87 -11.49
CA SER A 240 2.43 4.60 -12.12
C SER A 240 1.28 4.72 -11.12
N ALA A 241 1.43 4.13 -9.94
CA ALA A 241 0.47 4.24 -8.86
C ALA A 241 1.09 4.05 -7.47
N TYR A 242 0.45 4.65 -6.47
CA TYR A 242 0.66 4.41 -5.05
C TYR A 242 -0.58 3.75 -4.44
N PHE A 243 -0.38 2.69 -3.66
CA PHE A 243 -1.45 1.96 -2.97
C PHE A 243 -1.27 2.09 -1.45
N ALA A 244 -2.34 2.47 -0.75
CA ALA A 244 -2.37 2.66 0.71
C ALA A 244 -3.67 2.17 1.39
N GLY A 245 -3.60 1.95 2.70
CA GLY A 245 -4.71 1.62 3.60
C GLY A 245 -4.97 2.77 4.57
N HIS A 246 -4.99 2.47 5.89
CA HIS A 246 -5.08 3.36 7.05
C HIS A 246 -6.41 4.11 7.20
N VAL A 247 -6.83 4.81 6.14
CA VAL A 247 -8.17 5.39 6.09
C VAL A 247 -9.12 4.29 5.67
N HIS A 248 -10.04 3.93 6.56
CA HIS A 248 -10.97 2.81 6.35
C HIS A 248 -12.06 3.10 5.31
N LYS A 249 -11.65 3.31 4.05
CA LYS A 249 -12.46 3.67 2.89
C LYS A 249 -11.90 3.05 1.61
N LEU A 250 -12.73 3.11 0.56
CA LEU A 250 -12.32 2.91 -0.82
C LEU A 250 -12.26 4.27 -1.51
N GLU A 251 -11.08 4.67 -1.95
CA GLU A 251 -10.83 6.00 -2.50
C GLU A 251 -9.77 5.97 -3.59
N TYR A 252 -9.94 6.84 -4.57
CA TYR A 252 -9.07 6.98 -5.73
C TYR A 252 -8.89 8.45 -6.11
N LEU A 253 -7.65 8.92 -6.05
CA LEU A 253 -7.25 10.18 -6.62
C LEU A 253 -6.74 9.95 -8.03
N LYS A 254 -7.52 10.46 -9.00
CA LYS A 254 -7.26 10.29 -10.42
C LYS A 254 -6.07 11.15 -10.88
N ILE A 255 -5.30 10.58 -11.80
CA ILE A 255 -4.35 11.31 -12.66
C ILE A 255 -5.02 12.55 -13.24
N ASN A 256 -4.33 13.69 -13.16
CA ASN A 256 -4.81 14.97 -13.66
C ASN A 256 -3.70 15.73 -14.39
N SER A 257 -3.96 16.96 -14.80
CA SER A 257 -2.99 17.76 -15.55
C SER A 257 -1.72 18.10 -14.76
N THR A 258 -1.75 17.96 -13.43
CA THR A 258 -0.65 18.32 -12.53
C THR A 258 0.07 17.13 -11.91
N SER A 259 -0.51 15.93 -11.97
CA SER A 259 0.04 14.70 -11.40
C SER A 259 -0.28 13.51 -12.28
N HIS A 260 0.73 12.74 -12.65
CA HIS A 260 0.60 11.52 -13.46
C HIS A 260 0.59 10.24 -12.62
N VAL A 261 0.72 10.37 -11.30
CA VAL A 261 0.64 9.27 -10.35
C VAL A 261 -0.82 9.05 -9.96
N ALA A 262 -1.29 7.82 -10.04
CA ALA A 262 -2.58 7.43 -9.48
C ALA A 262 -2.42 7.08 -7.99
N TYR A 263 -3.30 7.57 -7.11
CA TYR A 263 -3.27 7.20 -5.69
C TYR A 263 -4.54 6.45 -5.33
N PHE A 264 -4.38 5.28 -4.73
CA PHE A 264 -5.46 4.40 -4.29
C PHE A 264 -5.39 4.21 -2.79
N THR A 265 -6.53 4.38 -2.13
CA THR A 265 -6.72 4.02 -0.73
C THR A 265 -7.76 2.89 -0.65
N THR A 266 -7.41 1.77 -0.02
CA THR A 266 -8.29 0.60 0.12
C THR A 266 -8.21 -0.03 1.51
N GLY A 267 -8.37 0.78 2.54
CA GLY A 267 -8.35 0.36 3.95
C GLY A 267 -9.69 -0.16 4.49
N ALA A 268 -10.62 -0.57 3.63
CA ALA A 268 -11.95 -1.01 4.05
C ALA A 268 -12.06 -2.54 4.15
N GLY A 269 -10.96 -3.22 4.52
CA GLY A 269 -10.87 -4.67 4.60
C GLY A 269 -11.62 -5.31 5.77
N SER A 270 -11.95 -4.51 6.79
CA SER A 270 -12.77 -4.96 7.92
C SER A 270 -13.65 -3.86 8.51
N LYS A 271 -13.04 -2.79 9.03
CA LYS A 271 -13.74 -1.60 9.53
C LYS A 271 -13.94 -0.60 8.41
N THR A 272 -14.74 0.41 8.69
CA THR A 272 -14.99 1.55 7.81
C THR A 272 -15.06 2.81 8.65
N GLN A 273 -14.82 3.95 8.01
CA GLN A 273 -15.01 5.25 8.62
C GLN A 273 -15.53 6.25 7.60
N PHE A 274 -16.36 7.19 8.06
CA PHE A 274 -16.88 8.25 7.21
C PHE A 274 -15.88 9.40 7.03
N GLU A 275 -14.98 9.61 7.99
CA GLU A 275 -13.94 10.65 7.95
C GLU A 275 -12.66 10.11 7.31
N GLY A 276 -11.90 10.95 6.61
CA GLY A 276 -10.67 10.52 5.94
C GLY A 276 -9.87 11.72 5.48
N CYS A 277 -8.98 11.49 4.53
CA CYS A 277 -8.24 12.59 3.90
C CYS A 277 -9.20 13.48 3.12
N ASP A 278 -9.24 14.77 3.43
CA ASP A 278 -9.91 15.74 2.56
C ASP A 278 -9.16 15.82 1.23
N GLY A 279 -9.86 15.96 0.10
CA GLY A 279 -9.22 16.12 -1.20
C GLY A 279 -10.17 15.94 -2.39
N PRO A 280 -9.75 16.34 -3.62
CA PRO A 280 -10.52 16.13 -4.84
C PRO A 280 -10.36 14.69 -5.35
N SER A 281 -10.83 13.72 -4.57
CA SER A 281 -10.82 12.30 -4.88
C SER A 281 -12.22 11.78 -5.24
N TRP A 282 -12.28 10.66 -5.95
CA TRP A 282 -13.47 9.82 -5.89
C TRP A 282 -13.35 8.94 -4.65
N PHE A 283 -14.40 8.86 -3.85
CA PHE A 283 -14.50 7.87 -2.77
C PHE A 283 -15.86 7.21 -2.80
N MET A 284 -15.95 5.98 -2.31
CA MET A 284 -17.22 5.29 -2.18
C MET A 284 -17.97 5.82 -0.96
N PRO A 285 -19.13 6.49 -1.13
CA PRO A 285 -19.94 6.93 0.00
C PRO A 285 -20.44 5.73 0.82
N GLY A 286 -20.70 5.97 2.11
CA GLY A 286 -21.03 4.91 3.05
C GLY A 286 -22.33 4.16 2.72
N GLY A 287 -22.29 2.83 2.79
CA GLY A 287 -23.40 1.90 2.60
C GLY A 287 -24.38 1.83 3.78
N GLY A 288 -24.67 2.97 4.41
CA GLY A 288 -25.43 3.10 5.67
C GLY A 288 -24.55 3.58 6.83
N ASP A 289 -24.99 3.33 8.07
CA ASP A 289 -24.32 3.77 9.31
C ASP A 289 -22.91 3.16 9.50
N GLU A 290 -22.57 2.10 8.76
CA GLU A 290 -21.29 1.38 8.83
C GLU A 290 -20.40 1.52 7.57
N GLY A 291 -20.58 2.53 6.72
CA GLY A 291 -19.67 2.73 5.57
C GLY A 291 -19.72 1.61 4.50
N THR A 292 -18.74 1.59 3.60
CA THR A 292 -18.62 0.56 2.54
C THR A 292 -17.33 -0.24 2.74
N ARG A 293 -17.46 -1.57 2.92
CA ARG A 293 -16.34 -2.52 3.00
C ARG A 293 -16.00 -3.06 1.61
N GLY A 294 -14.73 -3.38 1.38
CA GLY A 294 -14.31 -3.85 0.07
C GLY A 294 -12.82 -3.96 -0.14
N PHE A 295 -12.46 -4.17 -1.40
CA PHE A 295 -11.08 -4.32 -1.87
C PHE A 295 -10.97 -3.79 -3.30
N LEU A 296 -9.74 -3.62 -3.76
CA LEU A 296 -9.41 -3.24 -5.13
C LEU A 296 -8.93 -4.48 -5.91
N HIS A 297 -9.52 -4.72 -7.07
CA HIS A 297 -9.06 -5.71 -8.03
C HIS A 297 -8.32 -5.00 -9.16
N VAL A 298 -7.13 -5.49 -9.53
CA VAL A 298 -6.28 -4.91 -10.55
C VAL A 298 -5.82 -5.99 -11.53
N TRP A 299 -5.78 -5.64 -12.82
CA TRP A 299 -5.20 -6.49 -13.84
C TRP A 299 -4.39 -5.72 -14.87
N ILE A 300 -3.34 -6.35 -15.40
CA ILE A 300 -2.53 -5.84 -16.51
C ILE A 300 -2.57 -6.87 -17.63
N GLN A 301 -2.94 -6.41 -18.83
CA GLN A 301 -3.03 -7.25 -20.04
C GLN A 301 -1.65 -7.69 -20.53
N GLU A 302 -1.60 -8.72 -21.39
CA GLU A 302 -0.35 -9.28 -21.93
C GLU A 302 0.53 -8.26 -22.65
N ASP A 303 -0.08 -7.25 -23.28
CA ASP A 303 0.66 -6.17 -23.94
C ASP A 303 1.36 -5.24 -22.94
N GLY A 304 0.95 -5.25 -21.68
CA GLY A 304 1.43 -4.37 -20.63
C GLY A 304 1.08 -2.90 -20.83
N GLU A 305 0.27 -2.53 -21.82
CA GLU A 305 -0.02 -1.14 -22.19
C GLU A 305 -1.07 -0.50 -21.27
N LYS A 306 -1.99 -1.33 -20.74
CA LYS A 306 -3.07 -0.88 -19.87
C LYS A 306 -3.17 -1.72 -18.61
N MET A 307 -3.34 -1.02 -17.50
CA MET A 307 -3.79 -1.58 -16.23
C MET A 307 -5.26 -1.24 -16.06
N GLY A 308 -6.12 -2.24 -15.95
CA GLY A 308 -7.50 -2.06 -15.52
C GLY A 308 -7.61 -2.21 -14.00
N PHE A 309 -8.59 -1.54 -13.42
CA PHE A 309 -8.87 -1.69 -11.99
C PHE A 309 -10.35 -1.53 -11.70
N GLU A 310 -10.78 -2.13 -10.59
CA GLU A 310 -12.12 -1.95 -10.07
C GLU A 310 -12.20 -2.05 -8.54
N PHE A 311 -12.99 -1.18 -7.92
CA PHE A 311 -13.34 -1.28 -6.51
C PHE A 311 -14.54 -2.20 -6.34
N ILE A 312 -14.40 -3.20 -5.48
CA ILE A 312 -15.43 -4.17 -5.18
C ILE A 312 -16.07 -3.85 -3.84
N ASN A 313 -17.38 -3.65 -3.83
CA ASN A 313 -18.17 -3.54 -2.61
C ASN A 313 -18.54 -4.95 -2.12
N SER A 314 -18.18 -5.23 -0.87
CA SER A 314 -18.46 -6.47 -0.15
C SER A 314 -19.09 -6.21 1.21
N THR A 315 -19.96 -5.19 1.33
CA THR A 315 -20.54 -4.79 2.62
C THR A 315 -21.56 -5.82 3.15
N THR A 316 -22.23 -6.58 2.28
CA THR A 316 -23.27 -7.55 2.63
C THR A 316 -22.94 -8.95 2.10
N ALA A 317 -22.90 -9.96 2.98
CA ALA A 317 -22.54 -11.35 2.67
C ALA A 317 -23.51 -12.05 1.70
N ASP A 318 -24.79 -11.68 1.74
CA ASP A 318 -25.87 -12.37 1.01
C ASP A 318 -26.04 -11.87 -0.43
N LYS A 319 -25.25 -10.87 -0.85
CA LYS A 319 -25.26 -10.35 -2.21
C LYS A 319 -23.93 -10.71 -2.85
N GLN A 320 -24.00 -11.11 -4.13
CA GLN A 320 -22.79 -11.20 -4.94
C GLN A 320 -22.04 -9.87 -4.82
N PRO A 321 -20.72 -9.88 -4.57
CA PRO A 321 -19.97 -8.64 -4.49
C PRO A 321 -20.09 -7.90 -5.82
N VAL A 322 -20.00 -6.57 -5.81
CA VAL A 322 -20.31 -5.75 -6.98
C VAL A 322 -19.19 -4.75 -7.23
N SER A 323 -18.78 -4.65 -8.48
CA SER A 323 -17.91 -3.57 -8.93
C SER A 323 -18.65 -2.24 -8.85
N VAL A 324 -18.17 -1.32 -8.01
CA VAL A 324 -18.80 -0.01 -7.76
C VAL A 324 -18.08 1.14 -8.45
N TYR A 325 -16.86 0.90 -8.90
CA TYR A 325 -16.09 1.84 -9.70
C TYR A 325 -15.09 1.07 -10.54
N GLN A 326 -14.96 1.45 -11.81
CA GLN A 326 -14.00 0.86 -12.74
C GLN A 326 -13.20 1.97 -13.40
N GLY A 327 -11.93 1.68 -13.67
CA GLY A 327 -11.06 2.58 -14.42
C GLY A 327 -9.92 1.84 -15.10
N SER A 328 -9.09 2.62 -15.78
CA SER A 328 -7.85 2.12 -16.35
C SER A 328 -6.78 3.20 -16.35
N LEU A 329 -5.53 2.76 -16.28
CA LEU A 329 -4.33 3.56 -16.47
C LEU A 329 -3.60 3.09 -17.72
N ASN A 330 -2.92 4.01 -18.39
CA ASN A 330 -1.95 3.64 -19.44
C ASN A 330 -0.56 3.52 -18.82
N THR A 331 0.27 2.68 -19.43
CA THR A 331 1.66 2.50 -19.03
C THR A 331 2.43 3.82 -19.01
N ARG A 332 3.45 3.89 -18.14
CA ARG A 332 4.45 4.97 -18.17
C ARG A 332 5.25 4.94 -19.47
N LYS A 333 5.68 6.11 -19.92
CA LYS A 333 6.68 6.24 -20.99
C LYS A 333 8.06 5.92 -20.43
N ILE A 334 8.73 4.91 -20.97
CA ILE A 334 10.09 4.56 -20.59
C ILE A 334 11.05 5.49 -21.35
N VAL A 335 11.94 6.17 -20.63
CA VAL A 335 12.95 7.04 -21.24
C VAL A 335 13.92 6.16 -22.03
N GLY A 336 13.90 6.26 -23.35
CA GLY A 336 14.75 5.47 -24.27
C GLY A 336 13.99 4.72 -25.37
N ASP A 337 12.65 4.71 -25.35
CA ASP A 337 11.88 4.14 -26.46
C ASP A 337 11.96 5.05 -27.69
N SER A 338 12.72 4.62 -28.70
CA SER A 338 13.20 5.44 -29.83
C SER A 338 12.14 5.80 -30.87
N ASN A 339 10.85 5.67 -30.55
CA ASN A 339 9.76 6.06 -31.45
C ASN A 339 9.11 7.39 -31.02
N ASN A 340 9.63 8.45 -31.65
CA ASN A 340 9.03 9.76 -31.94
C ASN A 340 9.10 10.91 -30.93
N SER A 341 9.82 11.94 -31.41
CA SER A 341 9.69 13.39 -31.23
C SER A 341 9.51 13.91 -29.80
N ILE A 342 10.63 14.27 -29.20
CA ILE A 342 10.74 15.22 -28.10
C ILE A 342 10.27 16.59 -28.61
N THR A 343 9.04 16.99 -28.28
CA THR A 343 8.72 18.41 -28.13
C THR A 343 9.06 18.79 -26.69
N ASN A 344 10.28 19.28 -26.49
CA ASN A 344 10.66 19.95 -25.27
C ASN A 344 9.83 21.23 -25.14
N THR A 345 8.92 21.28 -24.17
CA THR A 345 8.49 22.54 -23.56
C THR A 345 8.98 22.57 -22.12
N PRO A 346 9.89 23.48 -21.76
CA PRO A 346 10.31 23.67 -20.38
C PRO A 346 9.28 24.54 -19.67
N SER A 347 8.58 23.98 -18.67
CA SER A 347 8.02 24.67 -17.48
C SER A 347 6.82 23.88 -16.91
N GLY A 348 7.03 23.24 -15.77
CA GLY A 348 5.96 22.60 -14.99
C GLY A 348 6.43 22.25 -13.58
N THR A 349 7.70 21.89 -13.44
CA THR A 349 8.36 21.58 -12.17
C THR A 349 8.35 22.75 -11.17
N LEU A 350 8.31 24.01 -11.64
CA LEU A 350 8.29 25.18 -10.75
C LEU A 350 6.91 25.46 -10.12
N LEU A 351 5.80 25.06 -10.74
CA LEU A 351 4.46 25.32 -10.20
C LEU A 351 4.08 24.35 -9.08
N ILE A 352 4.58 23.10 -9.13
CA ILE A 352 4.37 22.10 -8.08
C ILE A 352 5.04 22.54 -6.77
N ILE A 353 6.27 23.07 -6.87
CA ILE A 353 7.00 23.64 -5.73
C ILE A 353 6.23 24.82 -5.13
N ALA A 354 5.65 25.69 -5.95
CA ALA A 354 4.88 26.83 -5.45
C ALA A 354 3.55 26.41 -4.79
N ALA A 355 2.77 25.51 -5.38
CA ALA A 355 1.48 25.11 -4.80
C ALA A 355 1.64 24.34 -3.48
N VAL A 356 2.62 23.42 -3.39
CA VAL A 356 2.89 22.66 -2.15
C VAL A 356 3.52 23.57 -1.08
N LEU A 357 4.45 24.46 -1.43
CA LEU A 357 5.06 25.40 -0.46
C LEU A 357 4.11 26.52 -0.01
N ILE A 358 3.19 26.99 -0.87
CA ILE A 358 2.23 28.04 -0.52
C ILE A 358 1.22 27.52 0.52
N PHE A 359 0.81 26.24 0.44
CA PHE A 359 0.00 25.63 1.48
C PHE A 359 0.78 25.37 2.79
N CYS A 360 2.06 24.97 2.71
CA CYS A 360 2.89 24.72 3.90
C CYS A 360 3.31 26.02 4.65
N ASN A 361 3.56 27.13 3.96
CA ASN A 361 3.98 28.39 4.60
C ASN A 361 2.87 29.08 5.41
N ILE A 362 1.60 28.79 5.11
CA ILE A 362 0.47 29.37 5.88
C ILE A 362 0.35 28.69 7.26
N PHE A 363 0.79 27.43 7.41
CA PHE A 363 0.75 26.71 8.69
C PHE A 363 1.94 27.02 9.61
N ASN A 364 3.13 27.25 9.07
CA ASN A 364 4.32 27.58 9.88
C ASN A 364 4.33 29.01 10.46
N ILE A 365 3.38 29.86 10.06
CA ILE A 365 3.24 31.23 10.59
C ILE A 365 2.18 31.30 11.71
N MET A 366 1.51 30.18 12.03
CA MET A 366 0.38 30.14 12.98
C MET A 366 0.53 29.13 14.14
N LEU A 367 1.76 28.69 14.45
CA LEU A 367 2.10 27.95 15.67
C LEU A 367 3.09 28.73 16.54
#